data_AF-A0A1Y5SET9-F1
#
_entry.id   AF-A0A1Y5SET9-F1
#
_cell.length_a   1.000
_cell.length_b   1.000
_cell.length_c   1.000
_cell.angle_alpha   90.00
_cell.angle_beta   90.00
_cell.angle_gamma   90.00
#
_symmetry.space_group_name_H-M   'P 1'
#
loop_
_entity.id
_entity.type
_entity.pdbx_description
1 polymer ?
#
loop_
_entity_poly.entity_id
_entity_poly.type
_entity_poly.pdbx_seq_one_letter_code
_entity_poly.pdbx_strand_id
1 'polypeptide(L)' 'MTRADLPPPETQRWVASRKVAVVRGVLYGLITLPDAMKLYGLSEEEFSSWVSAVADHGADALKVTALKKYRQL' A
#
# COMPACT_ATOMS: atom_id res chain seq x y z
N MET A 1 4.92 -2.32 -13.20
CA MET A 1 4.52 -3.12 -12.03
C MET A 1 3.26 -3.87 -12.42
N THR A 2 3.29 -5.20 -12.34
CA THR A 2 2.13 -6.06 -12.61
C THR A 2 1.65 -6.68 -11.30
N ARG A 3 0.49 -7.37 -11.32
CA ARG A 3 -0.03 -8.07 -10.14
C ARG A 3 0.94 -9.13 -9.58
N ALA A 4 1.92 -9.56 -10.37
CA ALA A 4 2.99 -10.48 -9.95
C ALA A 4 4.07 -9.82 -9.06
N ASP A 5 4.16 -8.48 -9.05
CA ASP A 5 5.07 -7.74 -8.16
C ASP A 5 4.49 -7.58 -6.75
N LEU A 6 3.25 -8.02 -6.52
CA LEU A 6 2.63 -8.00 -5.20
C LEU A 6 3.14 -9.17 -4.36
N PRO A 7 3.37 -8.95 -3.05
CA PRO A 7 3.78 -10.04 -2.18
C PRO A 7 2.70 -11.13 -2.11
N PRO A 8 3.08 -12.40 -1.91
CA PRO A 8 2.13 -13.49 -1.76
C PRO A 8 1.27 -13.28 -0.51
N PRO A 9 0.02 -13.79 -0.50
CA PRO A 9 -0.92 -13.64 0.64
C PRO A 9 -0.39 -14.25 1.94
N GLU A 10 0.48 -15.26 1.86
CA GLU A 10 1.13 -15.90 3.02
C GLU A 10 2.26 -15.05 3.65
N THR A 11 2.43 -13.80 3.20
CA THR A 11 3.46 -12.90 3.71
C THR A 11 3.17 -12.47 5.14
N GLN A 12 3.88 -13.06 6.09
CA GLN A 12 3.82 -12.65 7.50
C GLN A 12 4.86 -11.57 7.86
N ARG A 13 5.99 -11.54 7.14
CA ARG A 13 7.08 -10.58 7.39
C ARG A 13 7.04 -9.42 6.41
N TRP A 14 6.71 -8.24 6.94
CA TRP A 14 6.61 -6.98 6.18
C TRP A 14 7.89 -6.16 6.24
N VAL A 15 8.71 -6.28 5.19
CA VAL A 15 9.86 -5.40 4.94
C VAL A 15 9.45 -4.17 4.14
N ALA A 16 10.24 -3.09 4.19
CA ALA A 16 9.94 -1.82 3.52
C ALA A 16 9.57 -2.00 2.04
N SER A 17 10.32 -2.81 1.29
CA SER A 17 10.04 -3.10 -0.13
C SER A 17 8.66 -3.75 -0.38
N ARG A 18 8.23 -4.68 0.49
CA ARG A 18 6.92 -5.34 0.36
C ARG A 18 5.77 -4.40 0.71
N LYS A 19 5.95 -3.56 1.73
CA LYS A 19 5.00 -2.50 2.09
C LYS A 19 4.81 -1.54 0.92
N VAL A 20 5.91 -1.09 0.31
CA VAL A 20 5.91 -0.25 -0.90
C VAL A 20 5.15 -0.92 -2.04
N ALA A 21 5.37 -2.22 -2.27
CA ALA A 21 4.70 -2.95 -3.34
C ALA A 21 3.17 -2.99 -3.16
N VAL A 22 2.67 -3.28 -1.95
CA VAL A 22 1.22 -3.29 -1.67
C VAL A 22 0.63 -1.88 -1.78
N VAL A 23 1.29 -0.88 -1.18
CA VAL A 23 0.86 0.52 -1.27
C VAL A 23 0.78 0.96 -2.72
N ARG A 24 1.80 0.69 -3.53
CA ARG A 24 1.79 0.98 -4.98
C ARG A 24 0.68 0.20 -5.69
N GLY A 25 0.48 -1.08 -5.36
CA GLY A 25 -0.59 -1.92 -5.89
C GLY A 25 -1.97 -1.30 -5.74
N VAL A 26 -2.29 -0.85 -4.52
CA VAL A 26 -3.55 -0.17 -4.22
C VAL A 26 -3.62 1.20 -4.90
N LEU A 27 -2.55 2.01 -4.81
CA LEU A 27 -2.52 3.36 -5.37
C LEU A 27 -2.53 3.41 -6.90
N TYR A 28 -2.09 2.36 -7.60
CA TYR A 28 -2.16 2.24 -9.05
C TYR A 28 -3.37 1.43 -9.53
N GLY A 29 -4.25 0.98 -8.61
CA GLY A 29 -5.48 0.26 -8.95
C GLY A 29 -5.27 -1.19 -9.40
N LEU A 30 -4.12 -1.80 -9.08
CA LEU A 30 -3.87 -3.23 -9.35
C LEU A 30 -4.73 -4.12 -8.43
N ILE A 31 -4.99 -3.65 -7.21
CA ILE A 31 -5.91 -4.23 -6.23
C ILE A 31 -6.66 -3.10 -5.51
N THR A 32 -7.82 -3.39 -4.95
CA THR A 32 -8.54 -2.41 -4.12
C THR A 32 -8.01 -2.43 -2.69
N LEU A 33 -8.20 -1.33 -1.94
CA LEU A 33 -7.87 -1.30 -0.50
C LEU A 33 -8.59 -2.41 0.29
N PRO A 34 -9.92 -2.61 0.17
CA PRO A 34 -10.60 -3.69 0.90
C PRO A 34 -10.12 -5.08 0.49
N ASP A 35 -9.74 -5.30 -0.77
CA ASP A 35 -9.11 -6.56 -1.17
C ASP A 35 -7.73 -6.73 -0.53
N ALA A 36 -6.91 -5.68 -0.49
CA ALA A 36 -5.61 -5.71 0.17
C ALA A 36 -5.74 -6.02 1.67
N MET A 37 -6.71 -5.39 2.35
CA MET A 37 -7.01 -5.65 3.76
C MET A 37 -7.44 -7.11 3.99
N LYS A 38 -8.31 -7.66 3.13
CA LYS A 38 -8.72 -9.07 3.22
C LYS A 38 -7.60 -10.05 2.88
N LEU A 39 -6.81 -9.75 1.85
CA LEU A 39 -5.78 -10.65 1.33
C LEU A 39 -4.58 -10.74 2.28
N TYR A 40 -4.23 -9.63 2.93
CA TYR A 40 -3.06 -9.51 3.79
C TYR A 40 -3.41 -9.36 5.27
N GLY A 41 -4.69 -9.34 5.63
CA GLY A 41 -5.15 -9.17 7.02
C GLY A 41 -4.77 -7.83 7.64
N LEU A 42 -4.64 -6.78 6.83
CA LEU A 42 -4.16 -5.46 7.27
C LEU A 42 -5.32 -4.59 7.72
N SER A 43 -5.08 -3.78 8.76
CA SER A 43 -5.98 -2.69 9.12
C SER A 43 -5.76 -1.46 8.23
N GLU A 44 -6.77 -0.59 8.15
CA GLU A 44 -6.66 0.70 7.45
C GLU A 44 -5.57 1.60 8.07
N GLU A 45 -5.44 1.57 9.40
CA GLU A 45 -4.41 2.31 10.14
C GLU A 45 -2.99 1.82 9.80
N GLU A 46 -2.78 0.51 9.71
CA GLU A 46 -1.50 -0.07 9.27
C GLU A 46 -1.18 0.35 7.84
N PHE A 47 -2.15 0.29 6.93
CA PHE A 47 -1.96 0.71 5.55
C PHE A 47 -1.61 2.21 5.47
N SER A 48 -2.31 3.06 6.22
CA SER A 48 -2.01 4.49 6.30
C SER A 48 -0.61 4.74 6.84
N SER A 49 -0.19 4.02 7.88
CA SER A 49 1.17 4.08 8.43
C SER A 49 2.21 3.69 7.39
N TRP A 50 1.93 2.66 6.58
CA TRP A 50 2.82 2.28 5.48
C TRP A 50 2.89 3.35 4.41
N VAL A 51 1.78 4.00 4.06
CA VAL A 51 1.81 5.06 3.05
C VAL A 51 2.65 6.25 3.54
N SER A 52 2.51 6.64 4.81
CA SER A 52 3.35 7.68 5.42
C SER A 52 4.83 7.29 5.40
N ALA A 53 5.16 6.08 5.83
CA ALA A 53 6.54 5.59 5.81
C ALA A 53 7.14 5.53 4.38
N VAL A 54 6.31 5.25 3.37
CA VAL A 54 6.73 5.27 1.96
C VAL A 54 6.90 6.71 1.45
N ALA A 55 6.10 7.66 1.93
CA ALA A 55 6.22 9.07 1.58
C ALA A 55 7.51 9.70 2.14
N ASP A 56 7.92 9.32 3.35
CA ASP A 56 9.08 9.89 4.04
C ASP A 56 10.44 9.48 3.42
N HIS A 57 10.51 8.36 2.69
CA HIS A 57 11.79 7.81 2.22
C HIS A 57 12.26 8.23 0.80
N GLY A 58 11.47 8.97 0.02
CA GLY A 58 11.86 9.57 -1.29
C GLY A 58 12.19 8.57 -2.43
N ALA A 59 11.83 8.79 -3.70
CA ALA A 59 12.01 9.99 -4.51
C ALA A 59 10.76 10.44 -5.33
N ASP A 60 9.57 9.92 -5.05
CA ASP A 60 8.30 10.30 -5.73
C ASP A 60 7.23 10.67 -4.69
N ALA A 61 7.44 11.76 -3.95
CA ALA A 61 6.45 12.35 -3.04
C ALA A 61 5.15 12.81 -3.75
N LEU A 62 5.03 12.58 -5.07
CA LEU A 62 3.98 13.07 -5.96
C LEU A 62 2.57 12.48 -5.73
N LYS A 63 2.37 11.57 -4.76
CA LYS A 63 1.08 10.85 -4.55
C LYS A 63 0.31 11.21 -3.28
N VAL A 64 0.63 12.30 -2.59
CA VAL A 64 -0.22 12.82 -1.49
C VAL A 64 -1.69 13.02 -1.95
N THR A 65 -1.91 13.24 -3.26
CA THR A 65 -3.23 13.31 -3.90
C THR A 65 -4.04 12.01 -3.81
N ALA A 66 -3.40 10.85 -3.80
CA ALA A 66 -4.11 9.56 -3.74
C ALA A 66 -4.47 9.16 -2.30
N LEU A 67 -3.64 9.54 -1.32
CA LEU A 67 -3.96 9.44 0.11
C LEU A 67 -5.14 10.36 0.48
N LYS A 68 -5.21 11.55 -0.13
CA LYS A 68 -6.35 12.47 0.04
C LYS A 68 -7.70 11.86 -0.34
N LYS A 69 -7.76 10.96 -1.33
CA LYS A 69 -9.01 10.25 -1.69
C LYS A 69 -9.49 9.27 -0.62
N TYR A 70 -8.59 8.69 0.16
CA TYR A 70 -8.95 7.74 1.21
C TYR A 70 -9.31 8.44 2.53
N ARG A 71 -8.66 9.58 2.84
CA ARG A 71 -8.86 10.31 4.11
C ARG A 71 -10.13 11.17 4.18
N GLN A 72 -11.00 11.14 3.17
CA GLN A 72 -12.15 12.04 3.04
C GLN A 72 -13.53 11.36 3.11
N LEU A 73 -13.58 10.09 3.56
CA LEU A 73 -14.84 9.41 3.91
C LEU A 73 -15.18 9.61 5.39
#